data_AF-A0AAF1BR46-F1
#
_entry.id   AF-A0AAF1BR46-F1
#
_cell.length_a   1.000
_cell.length_b   1.000
_cell.length_c   1.000
_cell.angle_alpha   90.00
_cell.angle_beta   90.00
_cell.angle_gamma   90.00
#
_symmetry.space_group_name_H-M   'P 1'
#
loop_
_entity.id
_entity.type
_entity.pdbx_description
1 polymer ?
#
loop_
_entity_poly.entity_id
_entity_poly.type
_entity_poly.pdbx_seq_one_letter_code
_entity_poly.pdbx_strand_id
1 'polypeptide(L)'
;MLALRRLAPATLRSLHTSAPAAKKAKAVEFEEEDFDDAGDLFDGAQVEAASGDRGARRAALSDSILNRTSVRIGDLRKVVQLSDSVEDLQQLGTVLKSWRAQGKKVTDQTAVEIVGRCIRFGQQELAHTYVSHKVQYGIPTLPAHVYNKIAPVKGAKEAKTAAEEVKEAPAAAAEATEA
;
A
#
# COMPACT_ATOMS: atom_id res chain seq x y z
N MET A 1 -53.37 13.22 -41.87
CA MET A 1 -53.68 11.81 -41.55
C MET A 1 -52.52 11.22 -40.77
N LEU A 2 -52.75 10.81 -39.53
CA LEU A 2 -51.76 10.26 -38.60
C LEU A 2 -51.47 8.79 -38.93
N ALA A 3 -50.19 8.40 -38.94
CA ALA A 3 -49.78 6.99 -38.96
C ALA A 3 -49.11 6.63 -37.62
N LEU A 4 -49.93 6.11 -36.70
CA LEU A 4 -49.50 5.39 -35.50
C LEU A 4 -49.12 3.96 -35.88
N ARG A 5 -47.85 3.56 -35.72
CA ARG A 5 -47.43 2.16 -35.78
C ARG A 5 -46.58 1.77 -34.56
N ARG A 6 -47.31 1.32 -33.54
CA ARG A 6 -47.13 0.12 -32.69
C ARG A 6 -45.75 -0.13 -32.05
N LEU A 7 -45.68 0.18 -30.74
CA LEU A 7 -44.91 -0.55 -29.73
C LEU A 7 -45.32 -2.04 -29.69
N ALA A 8 -44.36 -2.93 -29.41
CA ALA A 8 -44.61 -4.29 -28.93
C ALA A 8 -43.88 -4.53 -27.58
N PRO A 9 -44.44 -5.34 -26.66
CA PRO A 9 -44.09 -5.36 -25.24
C PRO A 9 -43.07 -6.43 -24.84
N ALA A 10 -42.54 -6.26 -23.63
CA ALA A 10 -41.58 -7.09 -22.91
C ALA A 10 -42.01 -8.55 -22.68
N THR A 11 -41.03 -9.46 -22.64
CA THR A 11 -41.10 -10.72 -21.87
C THR A 11 -39.78 -10.98 -21.15
N LEU A 12 -39.84 -10.75 -19.83
CA LEU A 12 -38.95 -11.27 -18.78
C LEU A 12 -39.05 -12.81 -18.69
N ARG A 13 -37.99 -13.44 -18.12
CA ARG A 13 -37.80 -14.86 -17.66
C ARG A 13 -36.66 -15.54 -18.45
N SER A 14 -35.70 -16.25 -17.87
CA SER A 14 -35.64 -16.94 -16.59
C SER A 14 -34.19 -17.04 -16.10
N LEU A 15 -34.00 -16.94 -14.78
CA LEU A 15 -32.80 -17.37 -14.07
C LEU A 15 -32.66 -18.88 -14.23
N HIS A 16 -31.55 -19.35 -14.80
CA HIS A 16 -31.16 -20.76 -14.73
C HIS A 16 -30.21 -20.96 -13.56
N THR A 17 -30.80 -21.18 -12.39
CA THR A 17 -30.16 -21.79 -11.25
C THR A 17 -30.04 -23.30 -11.52
N SER A 18 -28.83 -23.83 -11.65
CA SER A 18 -28.62 -25.28 -11.59
C SER A 18 -27.56 -25.59 -10.55
N ALA A 19 -28.04 -26.03 -9.39
CA ALA A 19 -27.27 -26.67 -8.33
C ALA A 19 -26.84 -28.08 -8.76
N PRO A 20 -25.64 -28.56 -8.39
CA PRO A 20 -25.36 -29.98 -8.40
C PRO A 20 -25.78 -30.61 -7.06
N ALA A 21 -26.81 -31.46 -7.13
CA ALA A 21 -27.22 -32.33 -6.05
C ALA A 21 -26.20 -33.48 -5.88
N ALA A 22 -25.72 -33.67 -4.66
CA ALA A 22 -25.00 -34.86 -4.24
C ALA A 22 -25.95 -36.08 -4.19
N LYS A 23 -25.49 -37.24 -4.68
CA LYS A 23 -25.64 -38.57 -4.04
C LYS A 23 -25.08 -39.73 -4.88
N LYS A 24 -24.28 -40.55 -4.17
CA LYS A 24 -24.09 -42.01 -4.28
C LYS A 24 -23.28 -42.60 -5.46
N ALA A 25 -22.02 -42.85 -5.13
CA ALA A 25 -21.22 -44.06 -5.35
C ALA A 25 -21.77 -45.17 -6.28
N LYS A 26 -20.97 -45.48 -7.30
CA LYS A 26 -20.84 -46.83 -7.87
C LYS A 26 -19.37 -47.09 -8.16
N ALA A 27 -18.86 -48.15 -7.56
CA ALA A 27 -17.48 -48.61 -7.66
C ALA A 27 -17.13 -48.99 -9.11
N VAL A 28 -15.98 -48.50 -9.58
CA VAL A 28 -15.21 -49.07 -10.68
C VAL A 28 -13.77 -49.08 -10.17
N GLU A 29 -13.27 -50.30 -9.98
CA GLU A 29 -11.87 -50.61 -9.69
C GLU A 29 -11.00 -50.12 -10.86
N PHE A 30 -9.97 -49.35 -10.55
CA PHE A 30 -8.88 -49.05 -11.47
C PHE A 30 -7.59 -49.26 -10.69
N GLU A 31 -6.72 -50.08 -11.25
CA GLU A 31 -5.49 -50.59 -10.66
C GLU A 31 -4.53 -49.47 -10.24
N GLU A 32 -3.80 -49.78 -9.16
CA GLU A 32 -2.82 -48.97 -8.47
C GLU A 32 -1.62 -48.66 -9.38
N GLU A 33 -1.46 -47.39 -9.75
CA GLU A 33 -0.13 -46.82 -9.99
C GLU A 33 0.13 -45.79 -8.89
N ASP A 34 1.16 -46.11 -8.09
CA ASP A 34 1.71 -45.31 -7.00
C ASP A 34 1.81 -43.82 -7.37
N PHE A 35 0.84 -43.04 -6.91
CA PHE A 35 0.90 -41.58 -6.82
C PHE A 35 0.97 -41.17 -5.35
N ASP A 36 1.99 -41.67 -4.65
CA ASP A 36 2.51 -41.05 -3.44
C ASP A 36 3.24 -39.74 -3.83
N ASP A 37 2.45 -38.73 -4.16
CA ASP A 37 2.83 -37.34 -3.95
C ASP A 37 1.63 -36.63 -3.31
N ALA A 38 1.31 -37.09 -2.10
CA ALA A 38 0.65 -36.30 -1.07
C ALA A 38 1.57 -35.16 -0.57
N GLY A 39 2.17 -34.44 -1.52
CA GLY A 39 2.92 -33.21 -1.33
C GLY A 39 1.96 -32.04 -1.16
N ASP A 40 1.24 -32.09 -0.05
CA ASP A 40 0.88 -30.93 0.75
C ASP A 40 0.57 -29.61 0.02
N LEU A 41 -0.46 -29.62 -0.81
CA LEU A 41 -0.98 -28.42 -1.48
C LEU A 41 -1.65 -27.43 -0.51
N PHE A 42 -1.65 -27.72 0.80
CA PHE A 42 -2.19 -26.88 1.88
C PHE A 42 -1.24 -26.61 3.08
N ASP A 43 -0.02 -27.15 3.16
CA ASP A 43 0.99 -26.78 4.19
C ASP A 43 1.77 -25.48 3.88
N GLY A 44 1.39 -24.78 2.81
CA GLY A 44 1.65 -23.35 2.69
C GLY A 44 0.80 -22.49 3.64
N ALA A 45 -0.20 -23.09 4.32
CA ALA A 45 -0.98 -22.45 5.35
C ALA A 45 -0.26 -22.49 6.71
N GLN A 46 0.98 -22.01 6.76
CA GLN A 46 1.44 -21.30 7.95
C GLN A 46 0.71 -19.94 8.00
N VAL A 47 -0.61 -20.01 8.22
CA VAL A 47 -1.29 -19.01 9.03
C VAL A 47 -0.81 -19.28 10.45
N GLU A 48 0.48 -19.00 10.71
CA GLU A 48 0.84 -18.50 12.01
C GLU A 48 -0.11 -17.32 12.19
N ALA A 49 -1.06 -17.49 13.09
CA ALA A 49 -1.59 -16.40 13.87
C ALA A 49 -0.41 -15.82 14.66
N ALA A 50 0.56 -15.25 13.94
CA ALA A 50 1.59 -14.42 14.50
C ALA A 50 0.83 -13.20 14.98
N SER A 51 0.46 -13.25 16.26
CA SER A 51 0.50 -12.10 17.15
C SER A 51 1.95 -11.57 17.23
N GLY A 52 2.62 -11.46 16.10
CA GLY A 52 3.89 -10.80 15.93
C GLY A 52 3.59 -9.32 15.85
N ASP A 53 4.41 -8.56 16.56
CA ASP A 53 4.33 -7.11 16.57
C ASP A 53 4.17 -6.55 15.13
N ARG A 54 3.09 -5.80 14.91
CA ARG A 54 2.79 -5.17 13.61
C ARG A 54 3.96 -4.30 13.17
N GLY A 55 4.63 -3.64 14.11
CA GLY A 55 5.81 -2.82 13.87
C GLY A 55 6.96 -3.65 13.29
N ALA A 56 7.33 -4.74 13.96
CA ALA A 56 8.35 -5.67 13.48
C ALA A 56 8.05 -6.21 12.06
N ARG A 57 6.79 -6.56 11.78
CA ARG A 57 6.39 -7.03 10.44
C ARG A 57 6.52 -5.93 9.37
N ARG A 58 6.18 -4.68 9.71
CA ARG A 58 6.39 -3.53 8.81
C ARG A 58 7.88 -3.37 8.51
N ALA A 59 8.73 -3.39 9.53
CA ALA A 59 10.17 -3.21 9.41
C ALA A 59 10.79 -4.27 8.49
N ALA A 60 10.46 -5.55 8.68
CA ALA A 60 10.97 -6.63 7.83
C ALA A 60 10.58 -6.45 6.36
N LEU A 61 9.35 -5.99 6.08
CA LEU A 61 8.90 -5.72 4.73
C LEU A 61 9.56 -4.47 4.13
N SER A 62 9.73 -3.40 4.91
CA SER A 62 10.45 -2.22 4.45
C SER A 62 11.91 -2.54 4.15
N ASP A 63 12.57 -3.35 4.97
CA ASP A 63 13.97 -3.74 4.78
C ASP A 63 14.13 -4.63 3.55
N SER A 64 13.20 -5.56 3.30
CA SER A 64 13.19 -6.34 2.05
C SER A 64 13.08 -5.43 0.83
N ILE A 65 12.22 -4.40 0.89
CA ILE A 65 12.08 -3.43 -0.20
C ILE A 65 13.36 -2.62 -0.36
N LEU A 66 13.92 -2.08 0.72
CA LEU A 66 15.12 -1.23 0.68
C LEU A 66 16.34 -2.03 0.14
N ASN A 67 16.50 -3.28 0.58
CA ASN A 67 17.60 -4.16 0.20
C ASN A 67 17.35 -4.95 -1.10
N ARG A 68 16.16 -4.81 -1.72
CA ARG A 68 15.78 -5.45 -2.98
C ARG A 68 15.80 -6.99 -2.98
N THR A 69 15.65 -7.62 -1.81
CA THR A 69 15.85 -9.07 -1.65
C THR A 69 14.64 -9.91 -2.05
N SER A 70 13.41 -9.49 -1.74
CA SER A 70 12.20 -10.27 -2.03
C SER A 70 10.97 -9.38 -2.23
N VAL A 71 10.91 -8.71 -3.37
CA VAL A 71 9.96 -7.61 -3.56
C VAL A 71 8.78 -8.00 -4.46
N ARG A 72 7.65 -8.42 -3.86
CA ARG A 72 6.38 -8.63 -4.59
C ARG A 72 5.55 -7.35 -4.60
N ILE A 73 4.73 -7.16 -5.65
CA ILE A 73 3.89 -5.96 -5.82
C ILE A 73 3.02 -5.67 -4.58
N GLY A 74 2.51 -6.73 -3.93
CA GLY A 74 1.67 -6.61 -2.74
C GLY A 74 2.41 -6.18 -1.46
N ASP A 75 3.74 -6.25 -1.42
CA ASP A 75 4.50 -5.99 -0.19
C ASP A 75 4.53 -4.50 0.13
N LEU A 76 4.59 -3.63 -0.89
CA LEU A 76 4.44 -2.18 -0.68
C LEU A 76 3.07 -1.85 -0.05
N ARG A 77 1.99 -2.47 -0.55
CA ARG A 77 0.65 -2.26 0.01
C ARG A 77 0.59 -2.72 1.48
N LYS A 78 1.22 -3.85 1.82
CA LYS A 78 1.31 -4.31 3.22
C LYS A 78 2.10 -3.32 4.09
N VAL A 79 3.23 -2.79 3.63
CA VAL A 79 3.99 -1.76 4.38
C VAL A 79 3.11 -0.54 4.65
N VAL A 80 2.39 -0.05 3.63
CA VAL A 80 1.43 1.04 3.80
C VAL A 80 0.37 0.66 4.84
N GLN A 81 -0.18 -0.55 4.77
CA GLN A 81 -1.20 -1.05 5.68
C GLN A 81 -0.74 -1.32 7.13
N LEU A 82 0.56 -1.40 7.35
CA LEU A 82 1.15 -1.57 8.68
C LEU A 82 1.74 -0.27 9.23
N SER A 83 1.70 0.81 8.45
CA SER A 83 2.19 2.14 8.87
C SER A 83 1.16 2.85 9.74
N ASP A 84 1.22 2.61 11.05
CA ASP A 84 0.21 3.05 12.01
C ASP A 84 0.69 4.24 12.87
N SER A 85 1.90 4.75 12.63
CA SER A 85 2.45 5.94 13.27
C SER A 85 2.80 7.05 12.26
N VAL A 86 2.98 8.28 12.77
CA VAL A 86 3.44 9.41 11.97
C VAL A 86 4.87 9.18 11.46
N GLU A 87 5.74 8.58 12.29
CA GLU A 87 7.12 8.25 11.93
C GLU A 87 7.17 7.22 10.80
N ASP A 88 6.30 6.21 10.83
CA ASP A 88 6.17 5.22 9.77
C ASP A 88 5.81 5.85 8.42
N LEU A 89 4.94 6.86 8.43
CA LEU A 89 4.55 7.61 7.24
C LEU A 89 5.70 8.47 6.71
N GLN A 90 6.52 9.06 7.57
CA GLN A 90 7.70 9.80 7.12
C GLN A 90 8.73 8.87 6.45
N GLN A 91 9.00 7.70 7.06
CA GLN A 91 9.89 6.67 6.51
C GLN A 91 9.37 6.08 5.20
N LEU A 92 8.05 6.05 5.00
CA LEU A 92 7.41 5.55 3.78
C LEU A 92 7.95 6.28 2.54
N GLY A 93 8.31 7.56 2.66
CA GLY A 93 8.92 8.32 1.57
C GLY A 93 10.21 7.69 1.04
N THR A 94 11.06 7.15 1.93
CA THR A 94 12.29 6.44 1.56
C THR A 94 11.98 5.11 0.90
N VAL A 95 11.00 4.37 1.44
CA VAL A 95 10.52 3.10 0.86
C VAL A 95 9.98 3.33 -0.56
N LEU A 96 9.17 4.36 -0.78
CA LEU A 96 8.61 4.72 -2.09
C LEU A 96 9.69 5.12 -3.10
N LYS A 97 10.70 5.89 -2.68
CA LYS A 97 11.86 6.22 -3.54
C LYS A 97 12.64 4.97 -3.93
N SER A 98 12.87 4.06 -2.98
CA SER A 98 13.55 2.78 -3.26
C SER A 98 12.72 1.88 -4.20
N TRP A 99 11.40 1.86 -4.01
CA TRP A 99 10.46 1.15 -4.89
C TRP A 99 10.54 1.68 -6.31
N ARG A 100 10.61 3.01 -6.46
CA ARG A 100 10.78 3.66 -7.75
C ARG A 100 12.15 3.39 -8.36
N ALA A 101 13.21 3.37 -7.55
CA ALA A 101 14.57 3.03 -7.98
C ALA A 101 14.70 1.59 -8.50
N GLN A 102 13.81 0.69 -8.09
CA GLN A 102 13.69 -0.66 -8.64
C GLN A 102 12.91 -0.71 -9.98
N GLY A 103 12.51 0.44 -10.52
CA GLY A 103 11.71 0.53 -11.74
C GLY A 103 10.22 0.21 -11.54
N LYS A 104 9.78 -0.08 -10.31
CA LYS A 104 8.39 -0.40 -10.00
C LYS A 104 7.56 0.87 -9.86
N LYS A 105 6.27 0.78 -10.22
CA LYS A 105 5.28 1.84 -10.04
C LYS A 105 4.35 1.48 -8.88
N VAL A 106 3.82 2.49 -8.21
CA VAL A 106 2.76 2.31 -7.22
C VAL A 106 1.44 2.10 -7.98
N THR A 107 0.61 1.17 -7.51
CA THR A 107 -0.71 0.95 -8.10
C THR A 107 -1.68 2.04 -7.67
N ASP A 108 -2.74 2.28 -8.45
CA ASP A 108 -3.74 3.31 -8.13
C ASP A 108 -4.37 3.07 -6.75
N GLN A 109 -4.69 1.82 -6.42
CA GLN A 109 -5.23 1.44 -5.12
C GLN A 109 -4.27 1.77 -3.98
N THR A 110 -2.99 1.40 -4.11
CA THR A 110 -1.99 1.69 -3.07
C THR A 110 -1.77 3.19 -2.94
N ALA A 111 -1.82 3.95 -4.04
CA ALA A 111 -1.70 5.41 -4.01
C ALA A 111 -2.86 6.08 -3.24
N VAL A 112 -4.09 5.60 -3.45
CA VAL A 112 -5.27 6.07 -2.68
C VAL A 112 -5.13 5.71 -1.20
N GLU A 113 -4.61 4.51 -0.87
CA GLU A 113 -4.37 4.10 0.52
C GLU A 113 -3.28 4.95 1.20
N ILE A 114 -2.19 5.27 0.50
CA ILE A 114 -1.12 6.14 1.01
C ILE A 114 -1.71 7.50 1.39
N VAL A 115 -2.45 8.14 0.47
CA VAL A 115 -3.08 9.43 0.72
C VAL A 115 -4.10 9.34 1.85
N GLY A 116 -4.95 8.31 1.84
CA GLY A 116 -5.95 8.08 2.88
C GLY A 116 -5.35 7.94 4.27
N ARG A 117 -4.21 7.24 4.40
CA ARG A 117 -3.48 7.14 5.67
C ARG A 117 -2.88 8.47 6.10
N CYS A 118 -2.24 9.17 5.18
CA CYS A 118 -1.67 10.47 5.49
C CYS A 118 -2.75 11.44 6.01
N ILE A 119 -3.93 11.46 5.39
CA ILE A 119 -5.08 12.26 5.86
C ILE A 119 -5.56 11.78 7.25
N ARG A 120 -5.67 10.47 7.47
CA ARG A 120 -6.12 9.89 8.75
C ARG A 120 -5.21 10.29 9.92
N PHE A 121 -3.91 10.38 9.69
CA PHE A 121 -2.92 10.78 10.70
C PHE A 121 -2.64 12.30 10.72
N GLY A 122 -3.45 13.11 10.03
CA GLY A 122 -3.29 14.57 9.98
C GLY A 122 -2.10 15.07 9.14
N GLN A 123 -1.39 14.18 8.45
CA GLN A 123 -0.21 14.45 7.63
C GLN A 123 -0.59 14.81 6.18
N GLN A 124 -1.44 15.82 6.00
CA GLN A 124 -1.92 16.23 4.67
C GLN A 124 -0.80 16.83 3.80
N GLU A 125 0.15 17.55 4.41
CA GLU A 125 1.30 18.13 3.72
C GLU A 125 2.22 17.06 3.12
N LEU A 126 2.39 15.95 3.83
CA LEU A 126 3.16 14.80 3.38
C LEU A 126 2.49 14.12 2.19
N ALA A 127 1.16 13.94 2.25
CA ALA A 127 0.37 13.45 1.12
C ALA A 127 0.51 14.37 -0.11
N HIS A 128 0.44 15.69 0.09
CA HIS A 128 0.61 16.67 -0.98
C HIS A 128 2.00 16.56 -1.62
N THR A 129 3.05 16.41 -0.81
CA THR A 129 4.43 16.23 -1.27
C THR A 129 4.55 15.00 -2.16
N TYR A 130 4.02 13.87 -1.72
CA TYR A 130 4.05 12.61 -2.46
C TYR A 130 3.33 12.70 -3.80
N VAL A 131 2.15 13.32 -3.82
CA VAL A 131 1.33 13.46 -5.03
C VAL A 131 1.87 14.54 -5.98
N SER A 132 2.54 15.57 -5.47
CA SER A 132 3.18 16.60 -6.30
C SER A 132 4.42 16.06 -7.00
N HIS A 133 5.21 15.23 -6.32
CA HIS A 133 6.44 14.64 -6.84
C HIS A 133 6.25 13.21 -7.38
N LYS A 134 5.25 13.04 -8.25
CA LYS A 134 4.83 11.73 -8.82
C LYS A 134 5.99 10.90 -9.37
N VAL A 135 6.94 11.55 -10.06
CA VAL A 135 8.09 10.87 -10.69
C VAL A 135 9.05 10.31 -9.65
N GLN A 136 9.28 11.06 -8.56
CA GLN A 136 10.23 10.70 -7.50
C GLN A 136 9.71 9.55 -6.64
N TYR A 137 8.41 9.58 -6.31
CA TYR A 137 7.78 8.58 -5.43
C TYR A 137 7.08 7.45 -6.20
N GLY A 138 7.03 7.52 -7.53
CA GLY A 138 6.39 6.51 -8.37
C GLY A 138 4.87 6.47 -8.26
N ILE A 139 4.25 7.56 -7.81
CA ILE A 139 2.80 7.66 -7.57
C ILE A 139 2.06 7.97 -8.88
N PRO A 140 1.00 7.20 -9.22
CA PRO A 140 0.20 7.44 -10.41
C PRO A 140 -0.64 8.73 -10.28
N THR A 141 -1.25 9.14 -11.40
CA THR A 141 -2.19 10.27 -11.36
C THR A 141 -3.46 9.84 -10.64
N LEU A 142 -3.71 10.47 -9.50
CA LEU A 142 -4.88 10.21 -8.68
C LEU A 142 -6.15 10.82 -9.28
N PRO A 143 -7.33 10.21 -9.01
CA PRO A 143 -8.60 10.79 -9.40
C PRO A 143 -8.88 12.09 -8.61
N ALA A 144 -9.61 13.02 -9.24
CA ALA A 144 -9.82 14.38 -8.72
C ALA A 144 -10.43 14.41 -7.30
N HIS A 145 -11.36 13.49 -7.00
CA HIS A 145 -12.00 13.42 -5.69
C HIS A 145 -11.05 13.04 -4.54
N VAL A 146 -9.92 12.37 -4.84
CA VAL A 146 -8.88 12.07 -3.84
C VAL A 146 -7.98 13.29 -3.68
N TYR A 147 -7.58 13.90 -4.80
CA TYR A 147 -6.74 15.09 -4.81
C TYR A 147 -7.37 16.26 -4.02
N ASN A 148 -8.66 16.48 -4.21
CA ASN A 148 -9.40 17.55 -3.53
C ASN A 148 -9.44 17.41 -1.99
N LYS A 149 -9.19 16.20 -1.46
CA LYS A 149 -9.10 15.96 -0.01
C LYS A 149 -7.77 16.37 0.59
N ILE A 150 -6.74 16.53 -0.24
CA ILE A 150 -5.39 16.94 0.16
C ILE A 150 -5.28 18.47 0.11
N ALA A 151 -6.34 19.19 0.49
CA ALA A 151 -6.48 20.62 0.29
C ALA A 151 -5.15 21.36 0.60
N PRO A 152 -4.73 22.33 -0.24
CA PRO A 152 -3.50 23.06 0.03
C PRO A 152 -3.64 23.73 1.38
N VAL A 153 -2.79 23.33 2.33
CA VAL A 153 -2.67 24.00 3.62
C VAL A 153 -2.26 25.44 3.30
N LYS A 154 -3.25 26.35 3.30
CA LYS A 154 -3.04 27.80 3.33
C LYS A 154 -2.39 28.11 4.68
N GLY A 155 -1.09 27.83 4.82
CA GLY A 155 -0.39 27.97 6.10
C GLY A 155 1.11 27.62 6.08
N ALA A 156 1.61 26.87 5.11
CA ALA A 156 3.03 26.47 5.06
C ALA A 156 3.99 27.57 4.56
N LYS A 157 3.72 28.85 4.88
CA LYS A 157 4.67 29.96 4.66
C LYS A 157 5.41 30.41 5.92
N GLU A 158 5.11 29.88 7.11
CA GLU A 158 5.70 30.42 8.35
C GLU A 158 6.79 29.54 9.00
N ALA A 159 7.06 28.34 8.49
CA ALA A 159 8.09 27.46 9.08
C ALA A 159 9.50 27.60 8.46
N LYS A 160 9.80 28.71 7.76
CA LYS A 160 11.12 28.95 7.15
C LYS A 160 11.99 29.97 7.90
N THR A 161 11.54 30.49 9.03
CA THR A 161 12.26 31.46 9.87
C THR A 161 12.49 30.95 11.29
N ALA A 162 13.03 29.73 11.44
CA ALA A 162 13.51 29.23 12.73
C ALA A 162 14.79 28.37 12.63
N ALA A 163 15.37 28.22 11.43
CA ALA A 163 16.55 27.38 11.20
C ALA A 163 17.85 28.19 10.93
N GLU A 164 17.81 29.51 11.13
CA GLU A 164 18.96 30.41 10.95
C GLU A 164 19.27 31.14 12.26
N GLU A 165 19.43 30.40 13.36
CA GLU A 165 20.00 30.95 14.60
C GLU A 165 20.71 29.85 15.43
N VAL A 166 21.55 29.05 14.79
CA VAL A 166 22.59 28.26 15.50
C VAL A 166 23.84 28.25 14.64
N LYS A 167 24.47 29.41 14.47
CA LYS A 167 25.80 29.47 13.87
C LYS A 167 26.62 30.67 14.35
N GLU A 168 26.83 30.80 15.66
CA GLU A 168 28.04 31.45 16.16
C GLU A 168 28.36 31.02 17.60
N ALA A 169 29.20 30.00 17.73
CA ALA A 169 29.96 29.76 18.94
C ALA A 169 31.44 29.75 18.52
N PRO A 170 32.22 30.81 18.80
CA PRO A 170 33.66 30.74 18.67
C PRO A 170 34.25 30.00 19.88
N ALA A 171 34.85 28.87 19.56
CA ALA A 171 35.81 28.18 20.40
C ALA A 171 37.08 29.04 20.54
N ALA A 172 37.51 29.32 21.77
CA ALA A 172 38.91 29.60 22.08
C ALA A 172 39.20 29.16 23.52
N ALA A 173 39.92 28.05 23.62
CA ALA A 173 40.57 27.56 24.82
C ALA A 173 41.99 28.15 24.90
N ALA A 174 42.40 28.59 26.09
CA ALA A 174 43.76 28.82 26.59
C ALA A 174 43.57 29.61 27.91
N GLU A 175 44.17 29.36 29.07
CA GLU A 175 45.35 28.59 29.45
C GLU A 175 45.28 28.55 31.00
N ALA A 176 45.44 27.37 31.61
CA ALA A 176 45.61 27.24 33.04
C ALA A 176 46.96 26.55 33.26
N THR A 177 47.96 27.33 33.67
CA THR A 177 49.24 26.86 34.19
C THR A 177 49.59 27.68 35.43
N GLU A 178 49.30 27.08 36.59
CA GLU A 178 50.24 26.82 37.68
C GLU A 178 51.36 27.86 37.92
N ALA A 179 51.19 28.67 38.98
CA ALA A 179 52.20 28.96 40.03
C ALA A 179 51.53 29.72 41.20
#